data_AF-A0AAV3QGP1-F1
#
_entry.id   AF-A0AAV3QGP1-F1
#
_cell.length_a   1.000
_cell.length_b   1.000
_cell.length_c   1.000
_cell.angle_alpha   90.00
_cell.angle_beta   90.00
_cell.angle_gamma   90.00
#
_symmetry.space_group_name_H-M   'P 1'
#
loop_
_entity.id
_entity.type
_entity.pdbx_description
1 polymer ?
#
loop_
_entity_poly.entity_id
_entity_poly.type
_entity_poly.pdbx_seq_one_letter_code
_entity_poly.pdbx_strand_id
1 'polypeptide(L)'
;MPFGLKNVGATYQRDMQKIFDDMLHGNVECYVDDLVVKSVKRNDRPRDLRAVFERLRRYQLKMNPLKCAFGVTLGKFLGFFV
;
A
#
# COMPACT_ATOMS: atom_id res chain seq x y z
N MET A 1 1.12 1.96 -17.63
CA MET A 1 0.52 3.20 -18.17
C MET A 1 1.64 4.21 -18.41
N PRO A 2 1.66 4.96 -19.54
CA PRO A 2 2.65 6.00 -19.78
C PRO A 2 2.42 7.23 -18.89
N PHE A 3 3.50 7.95 -18.59
CA PHE A 3 3.43 9.21 -17.85
C PHE A 3 2.72 10.29 -18.66
N GLY A 4 2.10 11.25 -17.96
CA GLY A 4 1.47 12.42 -18.58
C GLY A 4 0.01 12.25 -19.00
N LEU A 5 -0.61 11.07 -18.85
CA LEU A 5 -2.06 10.94 -19.07
C LEU A 5 -2.83 11.57 -17.90
N LYS A 6 -3.87 12.34 -18.23
CA LYS A 6 -4.71 13.05 -17.25
C LYS A 6 -5.33 12.14 -16.18
N ASN A 7 -5.62 10.88 -16.52
CA ASN A 7 -6.35 9.95 -15.67
C ASN A 7 -5.48 8.82 -15.08
N VAL A 8 -4.14 8.88 -15.17
CA VAL A 8 -3.28 7.80 -14.62
C VAL A 8 -3.57 7.58 -13.15
N GLY A 9 -3.56 8.64 -12.34
CA GLY A 9 -3.76 8.53 -10.88
C GLY A 9 -5.12 7.94 -10.51
N ALA A 10 -6.19 8.36 -11.19
CA ALA A 10 -7.54 7.83 -10.96
C ALA A 10 -7.66 6.35 -11.38
N THR A 11 -6.98 5.95 -12.44
CA THR A 11 -6.96 4.56 -12.91
C THR A 11 -6.20 3.68 -11.92
N TYR A 12 -5.01 4.13 -11.51
CA TYR A 12 -4.19 3.41 -10.53
C TYR A 12 -4.91 3.27 -9.19
N GLN A 13 -5.56 4.34 -8.70
CA GLN A 13 -6.37 4.29 -7.48
C GLN A 13 -7.49 3.24 -7.57
N ARG A 14 -8.21 3.18 -8.70
CA ARG A 14 -9.27 2.18 -8.91
C ARG A 14 -8.73 0.75 -8.93
N ASP A 15 -7.57 0.54 -9.55
CA ASP A 15 -6.94 -0.78 -9.58
C ASP A 15 -6.46 -1.19 -8.18
N MET A 16 -5.79 -0.31 -7.44
CA MET A 16 -5.38 -0.55 -6.06
C MET A 16 -6.58 -0.86 -5.17
N GLN A 17 -7.67 -0.09 -5.29
CA GLN A 17 -8.89 -0.32 -4.54
C GLN A 17 -9.48 -1.71 -4.80
N LYS A 18 -9.50 -2.16 -6.05
CA LYS A 18 -10.00 -3.51 -6.40
C LYS A 18 -9.07 -4.63 -5.92
N ILE A 19 -7.76 -4.42 -5.98
CA ILE A 19 -6.77 -5.46 -5.61
C ILE A 19 -6.75 -5.70 -4.09
N PHE A 20 -6.93 -4.62 -3.32
CA PHE A 20 -6.88 -4.63 -1.86
C PHE A 20 -8.25 -4.50 -1.19
N ASP A 21 -9.35 -4.62 -1.93
CA ASP A 21 -10.73 -4.37 -1.45
C ASP A 21 -11.03 -5.05 -0.11
N ASP A 22 -10.61 -6.31 0.05
CA ASP A 22 -10.83 -7.10 1.27
C ASP A 22 -9.89 -6.74 2.45
N MET A 23 -8.86 -5.93 2.21
CA MET A 23 -7.87 -5.50 3.19
C MET A 23 -7.97 -4.00 3.52
N LEU A 24 -8.72 -3.24 2.71
CA LEU A 24 -8.87 -1.79 2.86
C LEU A 24 -9.60 -1.43 4.15
N HIS A 25 -9.20 -0.30 4.74
CA HIS A 25 -9.76 0.26 5.98
C HIS A 25 -9.60 -0.61 7.23
N GLY A 26 -9.12 -1.85 7.10
CA GLY A 26 -8.66 -2.68 8.21
C GLY A 26 -7.16 -2.48 8.41
N ASN A 27 -6.37 -3.31 7.71
CA ASN A 27 -4.92 -3.35 7.91
C ASN A 27 -4.15 -2.63 6.80
N VAL A 28 -4.83 -2.17 5.74
CA VAL A 28 -4.21 -1.51 4.59
C VAL A 28 -4.95 -0.24 4.22
N GLU A 29 -4.19 0.82 3.92
CA GLU A 29 -4.67 2.03 3.28
C GLU A 29 -3.86 2.25 2.00
N CYS A 30 -4.55 2.55 0.90
CA CYS A 30 -3.89 2.85 -0.38
C CYS A 30 -4.24 4.27 -0.86
N TYR A 31 -3.24 5.00 -1.32
CA TYR A 31 -3.41 6.29 -1.96
C TYR A 31 -2.50 6.40 -3.18
N VAL A 32 -3.11 6.33 -4.36
CA VAL A 32 -2.43 6.25 -5.65
C VAL A 32 -1.25 5.27 -5.53
N ASP A 33 0.00 5.75 -5.57
CA ASP A 33 1.20 4.92 -5.56
C ASP A 33 1.70 4.53 -4.15
N ASP A 34 1.16 5.12 -3.09
CA ASP A 34 1.58 4.88 -1.72
C ASP A 34 0.66 3.89 -1.00
N LEU A 35 1.26 2.88 -0.38
CA LEU A 35 0.56 1.84 0.39
C LEU A 35 1.02 1.88 1.85
N VAL A 36 0.07 1.99 2.78
CA VAL A 36 0.31 1.94 4.22
C VAL A 36 -0.28 0.66 4.77
N VAL A 37 0.53 -0.09 5.51
CA VAL A 37 0.10 -1.28 6.23
C VAL A 37 0.12 -0.97 7.71
N LYS A 38 -1.05 -1.01 8.34
CA LYS A 38 -1.24 -0.78 9.77
C LYS A 38 -1.56 -2.12 10.43
N SER A 39 -0.96 -2.38 11.60
CA SER A 39 -1.29 -3.54 12.41
C SER A 39 -1.70 -3.08 13.79
N VAL A 40 -2.83 -3.58 14.27
CA VAL A 40 -3.35 -3.25 15.62
C VAL A 40 -2.40 -3.77 16.71
N LYS A 41 -1.79 -4.94 16.50
CA LYS A 41 -0.82 -5.53 17.44
C LYS A 41 0.54 -5.68 16.78
N ARG A 42 1.59 -5.40 17.57
CA ARG A 42 2.98 -5.49 17.12
C ARG A 42 3.37 -6.89 16.59
N ASN A 43 2.76 -7.94 17.15
CA ASN A 43 2.99 -9.34 16.78
C ASN A 43 2.28 -9.77 15.49
N ASP A 44 1.26 -9.04 15.04
CA ASP A 44 0.53 -9.36 13.81
C ASP A 44 1.20 -8.74 12.57
N ARG A 45 2.10 -7.76 12.75
CA ARG A 45 2.85 -7.09 11.67
C ARG A 45 3.47 -8.02 10.64
N PRO A 46 4.18 -9.12 11.01
CA PRO A 46 4.75 -10.03 10.02
C PRO A 46 3.68 -10.77 9.21
N ARG A 47 2.52 -11.06 9.81
CA ARG A 47 1.40 -11.73 9.14
C ARG A 47 0.72 -10.78 8.16
N ASP A 48 0.44 -9.55 8.58
CA ASP A 48 -0.17 -8.53 7.73
C ASP A 48 0.73 -8.18 6.54
N LEU A 49 2.02 -7.93 6.78
CA LEU A 49 2.99 -7.66 5.71
C LEU A 49 3.11 -8.84 4.75
N ARG A 50 3.07 -10.07 5.25
CA ARG A 50 3.09 -11.26 4.40
C ARG A 50 1.87 -11.32 3.48
N ALA A 51 0.67 -11.08 4.00
CA ALA A 51 -0.55 -11.05 3.20
C ALA A 51 -0.50 -9.97 2.11
N VAL A 52 0.00 -8.78 2.45
CA VAL A 52 0.19 -7.69 1.48
C VAL A 52 1.22 -8.06 0.41
N PHE A 53 2.36 -8.63 0.78
CA PHE A 53 3.37 -9.07 -0.20
C PHE A 53 2.88 -10.21 -1.09
N GLU A 54 2.08 -11.14 -0.57
CA GLU A 54 1.44 -12.19 -1.37
C GLU A 54 0.45 -11.58 -2.37
N ARG A 55 -0.33 -10.56 -1.96
CA ARG A 55 -1.22 -9.83 -2.87
C ARG A 55 -0.44 -9.11 -3.97
N LEU A 56 0.61 -8.38 -3.62
CA LEU A 56 1.45 -7.69 -4.60
C LEU A 56 2.05 -8.66 -5.63
N ARG A 57 2.57 -9.81 -5.17
CA ARG A 57 3.08 -10.87 -6.06
C ARG A 57 2.01 -11.45 -6.98
N ARG A 58 0.81 -11.72 -6.45
CA ARG A 58 -0.31 -12.27 -7.23
C ARG A 58 -0.70 -11.36 -8.39
N TYR A 59 -0.71 -10.05 -8.17
CA TYR A 59 -1.07 -9.05 -9.18
C TYR A 59 0.15 -8.43 -9.90
N GLN A 60 1.35 -8.99 -9.69
CA GLN A 60 2.61 -8.52 -10.32
C GLN A 60 2.92 -7.04 -10.06
N LEU A 61 2.46 -6.52 -8.93
CA LEU A 61 2.77 -5.17 -8.47
C LEU A 61 4.15 -5.15 -7.83
N LYS A 62 4.92 -4.10 -8.14
CA LYS A 62 6.28 -3.91 -7.63
C LYS A 62 6.35 -2.66 -6.79
N MET A 63 6.95 -2.77 -5.61
CA MET A 63 7.30 -1.61 -4.79
C MET A 63 8.74 -1.20 -5.07
N ASN A 64 9.04 0.07 -4.86
CA ASN A 64 10.41 0.56 -4.88
C ASN A 64 11.04 0.40 -3.49
N PRO A 65 12.00 -0.53 -3.29
CA PRO A 65 12.56 -0.81 -1.96
C PRO A 65 13.24 0.42 -1.32
N LEU A 66 13.80 1.33 -2.13
CA LEU A 66 14.46 2.55 -1.64
C LEU A 66 13.47 3.58 -1.08
N LYS A 67 12.18 3.45 -1.41
CA LYS A 67 11.11 4.34 -0.92
C LYS A 67 10.25 3.68 0.16
N CYS A 68 10.48 2.40 0.47
CA CYS A 68 9.70 1.69 1.48
C CYS A 68 10.29 1.90 2.88
N ALA A 69 9.43 2.19 3.85
CA ALA A 69 9.76 2.21 5.27
C ALA A 69 8.98 1.10 5.99
N PHE A 70 9.66 0.36 6.87
CA PHE A 70 9.06 -0.77 7.61
C PHE A 70 9.24 -0.63 9.11
N GLY A 71 8.25 -1.08 9.87
CA GLY A 71 8.35 -1.18 11.33
C GLY A 71 8.40 0.17 12.06
N VAL A 72 8.08 1.27 11.38
CA VAL A 72 8.00 2.61 11.96
C VAL A 72 6.79 2.72 12.90
N THR A 73 6.99 3.38 14.06
CA THR A 73 5.90 3.70 15.00
C THR A 73 5.16 4.97 14.59
N LEU A 74 5.87 5.88 13.91
CA LEU A 74 5.34 7.11 13.31
C LEU A 74 6.04 7.28 11.96
N GLY A 75 5.28 7.38 10.88
CA GLY A 75 5.78 7.50 9.52
C GLY A 75 5.21 8.71 8.81
N LYS A 76 5.96 9.29 7.86
CA LYS A 76 5.44 10.34 6.99
C LYS A 76 4.70 9.71 5.80
N PHE A 77 3.40 9.92 5.70
CA PHE A 77 2.54 9.48 4.62
C PHE A 77 1.84 10.69 3.99
N LEU A 78 2.03 10.91 2.68
CA LEU A 78 1.45 12.03 1.92
C LEU A 78 1.70 13.42 2.52
N GLY A 79 2.80 13.59 3.27
CA GLY A 79 3.11 14.85 3.95
C GLY A 79 2.66 14.92 5.40
N PHE A 80 1.88 13.96 5.89
CA PHE A 80 1.36 13.90 7.26
C PHE A 80 2.07 12.83 8.07
N PHE A 81 2.16 13.00 9.39
CA PHE A 81 2.62 11.96 10.29
C PHE A 81 1.47 11.03 10.64
N VAL A 82 1.66 9.72 10.44
CA VAL A 82 0.70 8.63 10.67
C VAL A 82 1.32 7.57 11.55
#